data_AF-A0A528D645-F1
#
_entry.id   AF-A0A528D645-F1
#
_cell.length_a   1.000
_cell.length_b   1.000
_cell.length_c   1.000
_cell.angle_alpha   90.00
_cell.angle_beta   90.00
_cell.angle_gamma   90.00
#
_symmetry.space_group_name_H-M   'P 1'
#
loop_
_entity.id
_entity.type
_entity.pdbx_description
1 polymer ?
#
loop_
_entity_poly.entity_id
_entity_poly.type
_entity_poly.pdbx_seq_one_letter_code
_entity_poly.pdbx_strand_id
1 'polypeptide(L)'
;MFVSFFPQPKLFFISAVAWSLLLVILWFLGGEHLGTMLGMPPVDPRAAPVISPIRFLTPAFLWFYGYFFAGMGVFYLFWALYSPHRWQNWSILGSALIIFVTNFIVQISVALNDWRGMFYDMVQKALTTPGSVAPAELYYGVW
;
A
#
# COMPACT_ATOMS: atom_id res chain seq x y z
N MET A 1 0.37 -31.91 -0.93
CA MET A 1 1.08 -30.74 -0.39
C MET A 1 0.12 -29.67 0.17
N PHE A 2 -0.88 -29.21 -0.60
CA PHE A 2 -1.79 -28.14 -0.14
C PHE A 2 -2.65 -28.48 1.10
N VAL A 3 -3.11 -29.72 1.24
CA VAL A 3 -3.91 -30.16 2.42
C VAL A 3 -3.12 -30.03 3.73
N SER A 4 -1.79 -30.10 3.66
CA SER A 4 -0.91 -29.99 4.82
C SER A 4 -0.71 -28.54 5.30
N PHE A 5 -1.05 -27.56 4.46
CA PHE A 5 -0.84 -26.13 4.73
C PHE A 5 -2.13 -25.32 4.81
N PHE A 6 -3.16 -25.73 4.06
CA PHE A 6 -4.40 -24.99 3.90
C PHE A 6 -5.60 -25.81 4.36
N PRO A 7 -6.51 -25.24 5.17
CA PRO A 7 -7.80 -25.86 5.47
C PRO A 7 -8.60 -26.01 4.18
N GLN A 8 -9.12 -27.21 3.90
CA GLN A 8 -9.98 -27.50 2.73
C GLN A 8 -9.55 -26.77 1.43
N PRO A 9 -8.39 -27.13 0.82
CA PRO A 9 -7.69 -26.29 -0.14
C PRO A 9 -8.52 -25.71 -1.28
N LYS A 10 -9.42 -26.51 -1.87
CA LYS A 10 -10.29 -26.05 -2.97
C LYS A 10 -11.18 -24.87 -2.54
N LEU A 11 -11.84 -25.01 -1.40
CA LEU A 11 -12.71 -23.96 -0.85
C LEU A 11 -11.89 -22.76 -0.41
N PHE A 12 -10.73 -22.99 0.22
CA PHE A 12 -9.81 -21.92 0.62
C PHE A 12 -9.40 -21.04 -0.55
N PHE A 13 -8.84 -21.62 -1.63
CA PHE A 13 -8.37 -20.81 -2.75
C PHE A 13 -9.50 -20.11 -3.51
N ILE A 14 -10.65 -20.77 -3.70
CA ILE A 14 -11.81 -20.13 -4.33
C ILE A 14 -12.30 -18.95 -3.47
N SER A 15 -12.41 -19.16 -2.15
CA SER A 15 -12.82 -18.10 -1.23
C SER A 15 -11.79 -16.96 -1.18
N ALA A 16 -10.48 -17.26 -1.26
CA ALA A 16 -9.44 -16.24 -1.26
C ALA A 16 -9.51 -15.35 -2.52
N VAL A 17 -9.76 -15.95 -3.69
CA VAL A 17 -9.95 -15.20 -4.95
C VAL A 17 -11.25 -14.39 -4.91
N ALA A 18 -12.35 -14.98 -4.47
CA ALA A 18 -13.62 -14.27 -4.37
C ALA A 18 -13.54 -13.11 -3.34
N TRP A 19 -12.89 -13.34 -2.21
CA TRP A 19 -12.72 -12.35 -1.16
C TRP A 19 -11.78 -11.23 -1.58
N SER A 20 -10.67 -11.53 -2.25
CA SER A 20 -9.78 -10.48 -2.76
C SER A 20 -10.48 -9.62 -3.82
N LEU A 21 -11.22 -10.24 -4.74
CA LEU A 21 -12.02 -9.51 -5.73
C LEU A 21 -13.08 -8.63 -5.06
N LEU A 22 -13.77 -9.15 -4.04
CA LEU A 22 -14.74 -8.38 -3.27
C LEU A 22 -14.08 -7.17 -2.61
N LEU A 23 -12.94 -7.34 -1.93
CA LEU A 23 -12.22 -6.23 -1.31
C LEU A 23 -11.77 -5.18 -2.34
N VAL A 24 -11.34 -5.60 -3.53
CA VAL A 24 -10.97 -4.67 -4.62
C VAL A 24 -12.20 -3.90 -5.10
N ILE A 25 -13.32 -4.59 -5.36
CA ILE A 25 -14.57 -3.96 -5.80
C ILE A 25 -15.06 -2.96 -4.74
N LEU A 26 -15.11 -3.39 -3.47
CA LEU A 26 -15.56 -2.52 -2.37
C LEU A 26 -14.66 -1.30 -2.20
N TRP A 27 -13.35 -1.44 -2.40
CA TRP A 27 -12.42 -0.31 -2.34
C TRP A 27 -12.81 0.78 -3.36
N PHE A 28 -13.00 0.38 -4.63
CA PHE A 28 -13.33 1.32 -5.71
C PHE A 28 -14.78 1.80 -5.71
N LEU A 29 -15.72 1.03 -5.17
CA LEU A 29 -17.12 1.47 -5.04
C LEU A 29 -17.32 2.54 -3.96
N GLY A 30 -16.37 2.71 -3.05
CA GLY A 30 -16.46 3.72 -2.00
C GLY A 30 -15.60 3.46 -0.77
N GLY A 31 -14.99 2.27 -0.64
CA GLY A 31 -14.09 1.94 0.46
C GLY A 31 -12.93 2.93 0.60
N GLU A 32 -12.39 3.44 -0.50
CA GLU A 32 -11.41 4.53 -0.49
C GLU A 32 -11.96 5.79 0.21
N HIS A 33 -13.20 6.15 -0.07
CA HIS A 33 -13.84 7.34 0.47
C HIS A 33 -14.37 7.14 1.90
N LEU A 34 -14.59 5.91 2.36
CA LEU A 34 -14.99 5.64 3.75
C LEU A 34 -13.96 6.15 4.76
N GLY A 35 -12.68 6.25 4.37
CA GLY A 35 -11.64 6.85 5.20
C GLY A 35 -11.96 8.29 5.60
N THR A 36 -12.73 9.05 4.78
CA THR A 36 -13.15 10.43 5.10
C THR A 36 -13.94 10.50 6.40
N MET A 37 -14.75 9.48 6.71
CA MET A 37 -15.54 9.40 7.94
C MET A 37 -14.66 9.26 9.18
N LEU A 38 -13.42 8.78 9.01
CA LEU A 38 -12.42 8.59 10.06
C LEU A 38 -11.34 9.68 10.04
N GLY A 39 -11.53 10.76 9.27
CA GLY A 39 -10.55 11.83 9.11
C GLY A 39 -9.35 11.45 8.23
N MET A 40 -9.46 10.38 7.45
CA MET A 40 -8.45 9.89 6.50
C MET A 40 -8.96 9.98 5.05
N PRO A 41 -9.13 11.20 4.51
CA PRO A 41 -9.63 11.37 3.16
C PRO A 41 -8.65 10.79 2.11
N PRO A 42 -9.15 10.39 0.93
CA PRO A 42 -8.28 10.04 -0.19
C PRO A 42 -7.40 11.23 -0.61
N VAL A 43 -6.30 10.91 -1.30
CA VAL A 43 -5.40 11.92 -1.85
C VAL A 43 -6.15 12.73 -2.92
N ASP A 44 -6.12 14.05 -2.82
CA ASP A 44 -6.63 14.92 -3.89
C ASP A 44 -5.80 14.67 -5.16
N PRO A 45 -6.42 14.24 -6.29
CA PRO A 45 -5.71 14.02 -7.55
C PRO A 45 -5.00 15.27 -8.10
N ARG A 46 -5.35 16.46 -7.61
CA ARG A 46 -4.74 17.75 -8.00
C ARG A 46 -3.62 18.19 -7.07
N ALA A 47 -3.43 17.54 -5.92
CA ALA A 47 -2.35 17.88 -5.00
C ALA A 47 -1.01 17.43 -5.57
N ALA A 48 0.04 18.23 -5.34
CA ALA A 48 1.40 17.82 -5.66
C ALA A 48 1.76 16.55 -4.86
N PRO A 49 2.51 15.60 -5.46
CA PRO A 49 2.97 14.42 -4.74
C PRO A 49 3.80 14.83 -3.51
N VAL A 50 3.58 14.14 -2.38
CA VAL A 50 4.39 14.37 -1.16
C VAL A 50 5.76 13.74 -1.37
N ILE A 51 6.80 14.54 -1.61
CA ILE A 51 8.16 14.04 -1.85
C ILE A 51 8.94 13.99 -0.53
N SER A 52 8.60 13.00 0.30
CA SER A 52 9.23 12.76 1.60
C SER A 52 8.83 11.37 2.13
N PRO A 53 9.65 10.71 2.99
CA PRO A 53 9.26 9.48 3.67
C PRO A 53 7.95 9.58 4.46
N ILE A 54 7.55 10.80 4.88
CA ILE A 54 6.26 11.02 5.55
C ILE A 54 5.06 10.62 4.69
N ARG A 55 5.23 10.50 3.36
CA ARG A 55 4.21 10.00 2.42
C ARG A 55 3.55 8.71 2.93
N PHE A 56 4.33 7.76 3.45
CA PHE A 56 3.82 6.47 3.91
C PHE A 56 3.03 6.55 5.22
N LEU A 57 3.09 7.69 5.91
CA LEU A 57 2.33 7.99 7.12
C LEU A 57 1.19 8.98 6.86
N THR A 58 0.92 9.31 5.59
CA THR A 58 -0.22 10.16 5.25
C THR A 58 -1.55 9.45 5.54
N PRO A 59 -2.64 10.20 5.81
CA PRO A 59 -3.91 9.60 6.17
C PRO A 59 -4.43 8.59 5.15
N ALA A 60 -4.28 8.86 3.84
CA ALA A 60 -4.70 7.96 2.78
C ALA A 60 -3.94 6.60 2.82
N PHE A 61 -2.63 6.61 3.07
CA PHE A 61 -1.84 5.39 3.21
C PHE A 61 -2.22 4.61 4.47
N LEU A 62 -2.40 5.30 5.60
CA LEU A 62 -2.84 4.68 6.85
C LEU A 62 -4.22 4.04 6.71
N TRP A 63 -5.14 4.69 5.98
CA TRP A 63 -6.45 4.13 5.68
C TRP A 63 -6.35 2.86 4.83
N PHE A 64 -5.53 2.89 3.78
CA PHE A 64 -5.29 1.70 2.96
C PHE A 64 -4.71 0.54 3.78
N TYR A 65 -3.77 0.80 4.69
CA TYR A 65 -3.23 -0.22 5.59
C TYR A 65 -4.31 -0.80 6.51
N GLY A 66 -5.11 0.08 7.13
CA GLY A 66 -6.24 -0.33 7.97
C GLY A 66 -7.24 -1.19 7.20
N TYR A 67 -7.62 -0.78 6.00
CA TYR A 67 -8.52 -1.52 5.12
C TYR A 67 -7.97 -2.91 4.76
N PHE A 68 -6.70 -2.97 4.36
CA PHE A 68 -6.03 -4.23 4.03
C PHE A 68 -5.99 -5.18 5.23
N PHE A 69 -5.49 -4.71 6.38
CA PHE A 69 -5.36 -5.55 7.57
C PHE A 69 -6.71 -5.95 8.15
N ALA A 70 -7.73 -5.08 8.09
CA ALA A 70 -9.09 -5.44 8.47
C ALA A 70 -9.64 -6.55 7.56
N GLY A 71 -9.52 -6.41 6.23
CA GLY A 71 -9.96 -7.41 5.27
C GLY A 71 -9.26 -8.77 5.44
N MET A 72 -7.95 -8.76 5.72
CA MET A 72 -7.18 -9.97 6.03
C MET A 72 -7.54 -10.56 7.38
N GLY A 73 -7.80 -9.72 8.39
CA GLY A 73 -8.28 -10.13 9.71
C GLY A 73 -9.62 -10.84 9.64
N VAL A 74 -10.60 -10.30 8.90
CA VAL A 74 -11.90 -10.96 8.70
C VAL A 74 -11.73 -12.31 8.01
N PHE A 75 -10.93 -12.38 6.95
CA PHE A 75 -10.66 -13.64 6.24
C PHE A 75 -10.01 -14.69 7.14
N TYR A 76 -8.99 -14.28 7.91
CA TYR A 76 -8.33 -15.14 8.87
C TYR A 76 -9.29 -15.66 9.94
N LEU A 77 -10.09 -14.77 10.55
CA LEU A 77 -11.04 -15.13 11.60
C LEU A 77 -12.10 -16.11 11.09
N PHE A 78 -12.60 -15.90 9.87
CA PHE A 78 -13.53 -16.84 9.24
C PHE A 78 -12.94 -18.25 9.18
N TRP A 79 -11.71 -18.41 8.66
CA TRP A 79 -11.06 -19.71 8.55
C TRP A 79 -10.67 -20.32 9.90
N ALA A 80 -10.27 -19.49 10.86
CA ALA A 80 -9.96 -19.91 12.22
C ALA A 80 -11.19 -20.50 12.95
N LEU A 81 -12.39 -20.01 12.65
CA LEU A 81 -13.64 -20.52 13.23
C LEU A 81 -14.24 -21.68 12.42
N TYR A 82 -14.18 -21.61 11.08
CA TYR A 82 -14.82 -22.59 10.21
C TYR A 82 -14.05 -23.92 10.12
N SER A 83 -12.73 -23.87 9.98
CA SER A 83 -11.88 -25.06 9.86
C SER A 83 -10.48 -24.75 10.39
N PRO A 84 -10.30 -24.68 11.72
CA PRO A 84 -9.02 -24.34 12.34
C PRO A 84 -7.93 -25.30 11.88
N HIS A 85 -6.81 -24.74 11.41
CA HIS A 85 -5.70 -25.53 10.90
C HIS A 85 -4.36 -25.07 11.50
N ARG A 86 -3.48 -26.03 11.83
CA ARG A 86 -2.22 -25.79 12.56
C ARG A 86 -1.31 -24.76 11.88
N TRP A 87 -1.37 -24.68 10.55
CA TRP A 87 -0.52 -23.81 9.74
C TRP A 87 -1.23 -22.55 9.23
N GLN A 88 -2.47 -22.28 9.64
CA GLN A 88 -3.27 -21.16 9.11
C GLN A 88 -2.63 -19.79 9.37
N ASN A 89 -1.92 -19.63 10.50
CA ASN A 89 -1.23 -18.38 10.82
C ASN A 89 -0.16 -18.08 9.76
N TRP A 90 0.60 -19.10 9.36
CA TRP A 90 1.62 -18.93 8.32
C TRP A 90 1.00 -18.81 6.93
N SER A 91 0.03 -19.67 6.61
CA SER A 91 -0.54 -19.71 5.27
C SER A 91 -1.47 -18.54 4.94
N ILE A 92 -2.12 -17.93 5.92
CA ILE A 92 -2.97 -16.75 5.74
C ILE A 92 -2.17 -15.48 6.04
N LEU A 93 -1.71 -15.32 7.28
CA LEU A 93 -1.06 -14.06 7.70
C LEU A 93 0.31 -13.89 7.06
N GLY A 94 1.08 -14.97 6.89
CA GLY A 94 2.35 -14.93 6.18
C GLY A 94 2.17 -14.55 4.70
N SER A 95 1.18 -15.12 4.02
CA SER A 95 0.86 -14.72 2.64
C SER A 95 0.34 -13.29 2.55
N ALA A 96 -0.51 -12.86 3.49
CA ALA A 96 -0.95 -11.46 3.58
C ALA A 96 0.23 -10.50 3.77
N LEU A 97 1.19 -10.85 4.62
CA LEU A 97 2.41 -10.06 4.82
C LEU A 97 3.24 -9.97 3.54
N ILE A 98 3.42 -11.07 2.81
CA ILE A 98 4.14 -11.07 1.53
C ILE A 98 3.45 -10.12 0.54
N ILE A 99 2.13 -10.23 0.38
CA ILE A 99 1.35 -9.36 -0.51
C ILE A 99 1.49 -7.88 -0.11
N PHE A 100 1.40 -7.58 1.19
CA PHE A 100 1.57 -6.24 1.71
C PHE A 100 2.96 -5.67 1.41
N VAL A 101 4.02 -6.43 1.70
CA VAL A 101 5.41 -6.02 1.46
C VAL A 101 5.66 -5.83 -0.04
N THR A 102 5.15 -6.71 -0.90
CA THR A 102 5.26 -6.55 -2.36
C THR A 102 4.59 -5.25 -2.83
N ASN A 103 3.39 -4.96 -2.35
CA ASN A 103 2.72 -3.69 -2.65
C ASN A 103 3.53 -2.48 -2.12
N PHE A 104 4.05 -2.57 -0.90
CA PHE A 104 4.82 -1.50 -0.28
C PHE A 104 6.12 -1.20 -1.05
N ILE A 105 6.80 -2.22 -1.57
CA ILE A 105 7.98 -2.04 -2.43
C ILE A 105 7.63 -1.30 -3.74
N VAL A 106 6.47 -1.59 -4.33
CA VAL A 106 5.98 -0.83 -5.49
C VAL A 106 5.77 0.64 -5.13
N GLN A 107 5.19 0.92 -3.95
CA GLN A 107 4.97 2.30 -3.49
C GLN A 107 6.28 3.06 -3.22
N ILE A 108 7.30 2.38 -2.67
CA ILE A 108 8.66 2.94 -2.57
C ILE A 108 9.21 3.29 -3.94
N SER A 109 9.03 2.41 -4.93
CA SER A 109 9.50 2.64 -6.30
C SER A 109 8.84 3.87 -6.94
N VAL A 110 7.54 4.07 -6.70
CA VAL A 110 6.80 5.28 -7.15
C VAL A 110 7.33 6.53 -6.43
N ALA A 111 7.52 6.47 -5.11
CA ALA A 111 8.05 7.61 -4.35
C ALA A 111 9.45 8.02 -4.80
N LEU A 112 10.33 7.04 -5.08
CA LEU A 112 11.65 7.28 -5.64
C LEU A 112 11.57 7.90 -7.04
N ASN A 113 10.61 7.47 -7.85
CA ASN A 113 10.40 8.06 -9.17
C ASN A 113 10.00 9.54 -9.08
N ASP A 114 9.07 9.89 -8.20
CA ASP A 114 8.65 11.28 -7.98
C ASP A 114 9.79 12.14 -7.46
N TRP A 115 10.58 11.62 -6.53
CA TRP A 115 11.78 12.28 -6.02
C TRP A 115 12.80 12.54 -7.12
N ARG A 116 13.08 11.53 -7.97
CA ARG A 116 13.99 11.68 -9.11
C ARG A 116 13.51 12.77 -10.06
N GLY A 117 12.22 12.81 -10.38
CA GLY A 117 11.64 13.84 -11.24
C GLY A 117 11.93 15.24 -10.71
N MET A 118 11.53 15.52 -9.46
CA MET A 118 11.80 16.79 -8.80
C MET A 118 13.29 17.14 -8.76
N PHE A 119 14.15 16.18 -8.38
CA PHE A 119 15.58 16.42 -8.23
C PHE A 119 16.25 16.79 -9.56
N TYR A 120 15.97 16.05 -10.63
CA TYR A 120 16.57 16.34 -11.93
C TYR A 120 16.02 17.62 -12.57
N ASP A 121 14.76 17.98 -12.32
CA ASP A 121 14.21 19.28 -12.74
C ASP A 121 14.95 20.45 -12.08
N MET A 122 15.29 20.34 -10.78
CA MET A 122 16.11 21.34 -10.08
C MET A 122 17.52 21.44 -10.68
N VAL A 123 18.15 20.30 -10.98
CA VAL A 123 19.47 20.27 -11.63
C VAL A 123 19.42 20.94 -13.00
N GLN A 124 18.41 20.63 -13.81
CA GLN A 124 18.25 21.24 -15.14
C GLN A 124 18.05 22.75 -15.04
N LYS A 125 17.27 23.23 -14.07
CA LYS A 125 17.07 24.66 -13.83
C LYS A 125 18.38 25.36 -13.46
N ALA A 126 19.17 24.76 -12.57
CA ALA A 126 20.47 25.27 -12.14
C ALA A 126 21.47 25.39 -13.31
N LEU A 127 21.44 24.44 -14.25
CA LEU A 127 22.34 24.42 -15.42
C LEU A 127 21.91 25.38 -16.54
N THR A 128 20.61 25.65 -16.68
CA THR A 128 20.06 26.48 -17.76
C THR A 128 20.03 27.97 -17.42
N THR A 129 19.71 28.31 -16.16
CA THR A 129 19.61 29.70 -15.72
C THR A 129 20.57 29.94 -14.55
N PRO A 130 21.67 30.69 -14.76
CA PRO A 130 22.64 30.97 -13.69
C PRO A 130 21.99 31.62 -12.46
N GLY A 131 22.30 31.11 -11.27
CA GLY A 131 21.80 31.64 -9.99
C GLY A 131 20.33 31.36 -9.68
N SER A 132 19.64 30.51 -10.47
CA SER A 132 18.21 30.23 -10.32
C SER A 132 17.84 29.18 -9.25
N VAL A 133 18.85 28.50 -8.69
CA VAL A 133 18.75 27.48 -7.63
C VAL A 133 19.89 27.73 -6.66
N ALA A 134 19.58 27.78 -5.36
CA ALA A 134 20.62 27.97 -4.35
C ALA A 134 21.40 26.65 -4.14
N PRO A 135 22.74 26.67 -3.95
CA PRO A 135 23.50 25.44 -3.70
C PRO A 135 22.96 24.61 -2.53
N ALA A 136 22.43 25.27 -1.49
CA ALA A 136 21.78 24.61 -0.35
C ALA A 136 20.60 23.72 -0.77
N GLU A 137 19.77 24.16 -1.73
CA GLU A 137 18.60 23.41 -2.21
C GLU A 137 19.01 22.09 -2.87
N LEU A 138 20.13 22.08 -3.58
CA LEU A 138 20.69 20.86 -4.16
C LEU A 138 21.13 19.87 -3.08
N TYR A 139 21.77 20.34 -2.00
CA TYR A 139 22.18 19.47 -0.89
C TYR A 139 21.00 18.89 -0.11
N TYR A 140 19.92 19.65 0.06
CA TYR A 140 18.70 19.14 0.67
C TYR A 140 17.95 18.13 -0.22
N GLY A 141 18.08 18.26 -1.54
CA GLY A 141 17.43 17.35 -2.50
C GLY A 141 18.09 15.97 -2.65
N VAL A 142 19.27 15.73 -2.08
CA VAL A 142 20.01 14.45 -2.18
C VAL A 142 19.49 13.37 -1.20
N TRP A 143 18.68 13.75 -0.22
CA TRP A 143 18.14 12.86 0.83
C TRP A 143 16.82 12.20 0.43
#